data_AF-A0A6B2LGA9-F1
#
_entry.id   AF-A0A6B2LGA9-F1
#
_cell.length_a   1.000
_cell.length_b   1.000
_cell.length_c   1.000
_cell.angle_alpha   90.00
_cell.angle_beta   90.00
_cell.angle_gamma   90.00
#
_symmetry.space_group_name_H-M   'P 1'
#
loop_
_entity.id
_entity.type
_entity.pdbx_description
1 polymer ?
#
loop_
_entity_poly.entity_id
_entity_poly.type
_entity_poly.pdbx_seq_one_letter_code
_entity_poly.pdbx_strand_id
1 'polypeptide(L)'
;MFTLFQQSVFVAKHKLMETFSNEPVQVDPELQQEIDKLNSTAEDFTQLYRYSCKLYDDFKTLRTTQKALGNHFYEAGVKEDQRIRQMLQNVGTLHRSLEKESYTITSAMEGLIAGIKTFRTAAVEDTLLNLEKFNKARLEYNGALALIKNLEQFGGGDVEEAKRVAEVYKSDMERFSNDLEIKVEILNQKRVQILEAQMNLYVEGLKQYYIQSAKLMEEFSMDKKQ
;
A
#
# COMPACT_ATOMS: atom_id res chain seq x y z
N MET A 1 5.72 4.83 -31.62
CA MET A 1 5.86 4.01 -32.83
C MET A 1 7.18 3.26 -32.69
N PHE A 2 7.15 1.97 -32.30
CA PHE A 2 8.36 1.18 -32.08
C PHE A 2 9.11 1.01 -33.41
N THR A 3 10.44 1.12 -33.41
CA THR A 3 11.24 0.91 -34.62
C THR A 3 11.23 -0.57 -35.00
N LEU A 4 11.33 -0.87 -36.30
CA LEU A 4 11.34 -2.25 -36.82
C LEU A 4 12.39 -3.15 -36.14
N PHE A 5 13.50 -2.55 -35.69
CA PHE A 5 14.54 -3.22 -34.91
C PHE A 5 14.09 -3.61 -33.49
N GLN A 6 13.36 -2.74 -32.79
CA GLN A 6 12.80 -3.08 -31.47
C GLN A 6 11.68 -4.12 -31.57
N GLN A 7 10.92 -4.09 -32.66
CA GLN A 7 9.87 -5.05 -32.94
C GLN A 7 10.46 -6.43 -33.30
N SER A 8 11.55 -6.48 -34.06
CA SER A 8 12.28 -7.73 -34.33
C SER A 8 12.94 -8.31 -33.07
N VAL A 9 13.47 -7.46 -32.18
CA VAL A 9 14.01 -7.91 -30.88
C VAL A 9 12.91 -8.45 -29.97
N PHE A 10 11.73 -7.83 -29.93
CA PHE A 10 10.60 -8.32 -29.14
C PHE A 10 10.05 -9.67 -29.65
N VAL A 11 9.91 -9.82 -30.97
CA VAL A 11 9.46 -11.08 -31.59
C VAL A 11 10.51 -12.18 -31.43
N ALA A 12 11.79 -11.85 -31.59
CA ALA A 12 12.89 -12.79 -31.30
C ALA A 12 12.90 -13.19 -29.82
N LYS A 13 12.69 -12.24 -28.89
CA LYS A 13 12.61 -12.48 -27.44
C LYS A 13 11.46 -13.43 -27.07
N HIS A 14 10.26 -13.24 -27.61
CA HIS A 14 9.12 -14.11 -27.35
C HIS A 14 9.32 -15.51 -27.92
N LYS A 15 9.83 -15.60 -29.15
CA LYS A 15 10.08 -16.86 -29.83
C LYS A 15 11.26 -17.63 -29.22
N LEU A 16 12.27 -16.94 -28.69
CA LEU A 16 13.39 -17.54 -27.96
C LEU A 16 12.96 -18.08 -26.59
N MET A 17 12.06 -17.38 -25.89
CA MET A 17 11.45 -17.85 -24.62
C MET A 17 10.60 -19.13 -24.82
N GLU A 18 9.90 -19.24 -25.94
CA GLU A 18 9.06 -20.42 -26.25
C GLU A 18 9.85 -21.62 -26.82
N THR A 19 10.96 -21.36 -27.51
CA THR A 19 11.66 -22.41 -28.30
C THR A 19 12.89 -22.99 -27.57
N PHE A 20 13.47 -22.30 -26.59
CA PHE A 20 14.66 -22.76 -25.87
C PHE A 20 14.40 -22.82 -24.37
N SER A 21 13.87 -23.96 -23.92
CA SER A 21 13.94 -24.38 -22.52
C SER A 21 15.40 -24.73 -22.16
N ASN A 22 16.24 -23.71 -22.00
CA ASN A 22 17.38 -23.78 -21.09
C ASN A 22 16.89 -23.25 -19.75
N GLU A 23 17.25 -23.91 -18.65
CA GLU A 23 16.85 -23.49 -17.32
C GLU A 23 17.19 -22.00 -17.13
N PRO A 24 16.18 -21.14 -16.86
CA PRO A 24 16.44 -19.73 -16.61
C PRO A 24 17.42 -19.62 -15.44
N VAL A 25 18.35 -18.66 -15.48
CA VAL A 25 19.22 -18.35 -14.34
C VAL A 25 18.34 -18.25 -13.11
N GLN A 26 18.51 -19.23 -12.22
CA GLN A 26 17.71 -19.34 -11.02
C GLN A 26 18.08 -18.19 -10.11
N VAL A 27 17.06 -17.58 -9.50
CA VAL A 27 17.29 -16.64 -8.42
C VAL A 27 17.70 -17.45 -7.21
N ASP A 28 18.71 -16.96 -6.49
CA ASP A 28 19.13 -17.55 -5.23
C ASP A 28 17.90 -17.77 -4.33
N PRO A 29 17.70 -18.96 -3.73
CA PRO A 29 16.53 -19.23 -2.90
C PRO A 29 16.30 -18.21 -1.78
N GLU A 30 17.37 -17.67 -1.19
CA GLU A 30 17.28 -16.64 -0.14
C GLU A 30 16.77 -15.32 -0.73
N LEU A 31 17.29 -14.90 -1.88
CA LEU A 31 16.81 -13.70 -2.57
C LEU A 31 15.36 -13.86 -3.04
N GLN A 32 14.96 -15.05 -3.50
CA GLN A 32 13.57 -15.32 -3.88
C GLN A 32 12.64 -15.19 -2.68
N GLN A 33 13.06 -15.69 -1.51
CA GLN A 33 12.30 -15.54 -0.27
C GLN A 33 12.12 -14.06 0.12
N GLU A 34 13.17 -13.24 -0.04
CA GLU A 34 13.10 -11.80 0.22
C GLU A 34 12.18 -11.06 -0.77
N ILE A 35 12.19 -11.45 -2.05
CA ILE A 35 11.26 -10.93 -3.07
C ILE A 35 9.81 -11.27 -2.70
N ASP A 36 9.54 -12.49 -2.26
CA ASP A 36 8.19 -12.91 -1.88
C ASP A 36 7.69 -12.13 -0.64
N LYS A 37 8.57 -11.89 0.34
CA LYS A 37 8.27 -11.03 1.50
C LYS A 37 8.02 -9.58 1.11
N LEU A 38 8.78 -9.03 0.14
CA LEU A 38 8.57 -7.69 -0.40
C LEU A 38 7.20 -7.58 -1.06
N ASN A 39 6.85 -8.51 -1.95
CA ASN A 39 5.55 -8.52 -2.63
C ASN A 39 4.38 -8.64 -1.65
N SER A 40 4.51 -9.54 -0.67
CA SER A 40 3.53 -9.67 0.42
C SER A 40 3.36 -8.37 1.20
N THR A 41 4.48 -7.73 1.59
CA THR A 41 4.46 -6.43 2.28
C THR A 41 3.81 -5.34 1.42
N ALA A 42 4.09 -5.30 0.12
CA ALA A 42 3.51 -4.33 -0.79
C ALA A 42 1.98 -4.48 -0.90
N GLU A 43 1.48 -5.71 -0.96
CA GLU A 43 0.06 -6.01 -0.98
C GLU A 43 -0.60 -5.63 0.35
N ASP A 44 -0.01 -6.04 1.48
CA ASP A 44 -0.51 -5.75 2.82
C ASP A 44 -0.68 -4.24 3.04
N PHE A 45 0.34 -3.44 2.69
CA PHE A 45 0.28 -1.99 2.84
C PHE A 45 -0.70 -1.33 1.85
N THR A 46 -0.91 -1.94 0.67
CA THR A 46 -1.93 -1.48 -0.27
C THR A 46 -3.33 -1.71 0.27
N GLN A 47 -3.60 -2.88 0.85
CA GLN A 47 -4.86 -3.20 1.51
C GLN A 47 -5.10 -2.34 2.74
N LEU A 48 -4.07 -2.17 3.59
CA LEU A 48 -4.14 -1.34 4.77
C LEU A 48 -4.47 0.12 4.39
N TYR A 49 -3.77 0.68 3.40
CA TYR A 49 -4.06 2.02 2.89
C TYR A 49 -5.52 2.14 2.41
N ARG A 50 -5.99 1.16 1.63
CA ARG A 50 -7.35 1.13 1.09
C ARG A 50 -8.40 1.12 2.20
N TYR A 51 -8.26 0.24 3.20
CA TYR A 51 -9.22 0.13 4.30
C TYR A 51 -9.16 1.34 5.24
N SER A 52 -7.98 1.90 5.49
CA SER A 52 -7.85 3.14 6.27
C SER A 52 -8.57 4.31 5.58
N CYS A 53 -8.39 4.48 4.26
CA CYS A 53 -9.11 5.52 3.50
C CYS A 53 -10.62 5.30 3.52
N LYS A 54 -11.06 4.06 3.29
CA LYS A 54 -12.49 3.72 3.32
C LYS A 54 -13.12 4.04 4.67
N LEU A 55 -12.49 3.60 5.76
CA LEU A 55 -13.02 3.84 7.10
C LEU A 55 -13.04 5.35 7.43
N TYR A 56 -12.07 6.13 6.94
CA TYR A 56 -12.04 7.58 7.10
C TYR A 56 -13.24 8.24 6.40
N ASP A 57 -13.54 7.83 5.17
CA ASP A 57 -14.69 8.31 4.42
C ASP A 57 -16.02 7.88 5.08
N ASP A 58 -16.07 6.66 5.62
CA ASP A 58 -17.22 6.17 6.37
C ASP A 58 -17.47 7.01 7.64
N PHE A 59 -16.41 7.43 8.38
CA PHE A 59 -16.53 8.35 9.51
C PHE A 59 -17.03 9.74 9.10
N LYS A 60 -16.57 10.28 7.96
CA LYS A 60 -17.08 11.56 7.43
C LYS A 60 -18.55 11.49 7.06
N THR A 61 -18.97 10.35 6.51
CA THR A 61 -20.37 10.07 6.19
C THR A 61 -21.20 9.97 7.47
N LEU A 62 -20.72 9.23 8.47
CA LEU A 62 -21.34 9.12 9.78
C LEU A 62 -21.52 10.50 10.43
N ARG A 63 -20.48 11.33 10.44
CA ARG A 63 -20.52 12.70 10.97
C ARG A 63 -21.62 13.53 10.31
N THR A 64 -21.68 13.49 8.97
CA THR A 64 -22.69 14.23 8.21
C THR A 64 -24.11 13.78 8.56
N THR A 65 -24.31 12.46 8.67
CA THR A 65 -25.61 11.87 9.03
C THR A 65 -25.98 12.17 10.49
N GLN A 66 -25.03 12.11 11.43
CA GLN A 66 -25.25 12.50 12.83
C GLN A 66 -25.69 13.96 12.94
N LYS A 67 -25.07 14.86 12.18
CA LYS A 67 -25.48 16.27 12.13
C LYS A 67 -26.92 16.43 11.66
N ALA A 68 -27.26 15.78 10.54
CA ALA A 68 -28.59 15.85 9.95
C ALA A 68 -29.66 15.27 10.89
N LEU A 69 -29.39 14.12 11.49
CA LEU A 69 -30.25 13.49 12.47
C LEU A 69 -30.45 14.38 13.71
N GLY A 70 -29.37 14.96 14.22
CA GLY A 70 -29.43 15.92 15.31
C GLY A 70 -30.32 17.12 15.00
N ASN A 71 -30.17 17.73 13.81
CA ASN A 71 -31.04 18.82 13.34
C ASN A 71 -32.51 18.40 13.27
N HIS A 72 -32.78 17.22 12.73
CA HIS A 72 -34.13 16.71 12.58
C HIS A 72 -34.84 16.52 13.94
N PHE A 73 -34.12 16.06 14.96
CA PHE A 73 -34.69 15.97 16.32
C PHE A 73 -35.12 17.34 16.86
N TYR A 74 -34.35 18.41 16.62
CA TYR A 74 -34.78 19.77 16.99
C TYR A 74 -36.03 20.20 16.24
N GLU A 75 -36.09 19.95 14.92
CA GLU A 75 -37.24 20.31 14.07
C GLU A 75 -38.51 19.57 14.51
N ALA A 76 -38.41 18.27 14.76
CA ALA A 76 -39.51 17.45 15.25
C ALA A 76 -40.03 17.99 16.59
N GLY A 77 -39.13 18.32 17.52
CA GLY A 77 -39.49 18.86 18.83
C GLY A 77 -40.29 20.17 18.80
N VAL A 78 -40.25 20.94 17.70
CA VAL A 78 -40.99 22.21 17.58
C VAL A 78 -42.51 22.01 17.72
N LYS A 79 -43.03 20.86 17.30
CA LYS A 79 -44.46 20.55 17.26
C LYS A 79 -44.96 19.80 18.50
N GLU A 80 -44.06 19.39 19.37
CA GLU A 80 -44.34 18.48 20.48
C GLU A 80 -44.57 19.20 21.80
N ASP A 81 -45.23 18.52 22.75
CA ASP A 81 -45.37 18.99 24.13
C ASP A 81 -44.01 19.19 24.80
N GLN A 82 -43.97 20.04 25.84
CA GLN A 82 -42.72 20.46 26.49
C GLN A 82 -41.81 19.29 26.88
N ARG A 83 -42.37 18.22 27.47
CA ARG A 83 -41.59 17.05 27.90
C ARG A 83 -40.94 16.35 26.72
N ILE A 84 -41.70 16.05 25.66
CA ILE A 84 -41.19 15.36 24.47
C ILE A 84 -40.18 16.25 23.73
N ARG A 85 -40.48 17.55 23.60
CA ARG A 85 -39.57 18.54 23.02
C ARG A 85 -38.21 18.56 23.72
N GLN A 86 -38.18 18.58 25.06
CA GLN A 86 -36.94 18.52 25.83
C GLN A 86 -36.16 17.22 25.57
N MET A 87 -36.86 16.08 25.51
CA MET A 87 -36.24 14.79 25.18
C MET A 87 -35.60 14.81 23.79
N LEU A 88 -36.32 15.29 22.78
CA LEU A 88 -35.83 15.37 21.40
C LEU A 88 -34.65 16.35 21.28
N GLN A 89 -34.74 17.53 21.91
CA GLN A 89 -33.63 18.49 21.93
C GLN A 89 -32.39 17.94 22.62
N ASN A 90 -32.56 17.16 23.69
CA ASN A 90 -31.46 16.50 24.40
C ASN A 90 -30.72 15.50 23.48
N VAL A 91 -31.46 14.59 22.83
CA VAL A 91 -30.89 13.64 21.86
C VAL A 91 -30.30 14.36 20.64
N GLY A 92 -30.94 15.42 20.16
CA GLY A 92 -30.43 16.24 19.06
C GLY A 92 -29.09 16.91 19.40
N THR A 93 -28.94 17.39 20.64
CA THR A 93 -27.68 17.95 21.14
C THR A 93 -26.60 16.87 21.23
N LEU A 94 -26.93 15.68 21.75
CA LEU A 94 -25.99 14.54 21.81
C LEU A 94 -25.43 14.20 20.43
N HIS A 95 -26.28 14.07 19.41
CA HIS A 95 -25.80 13.78 18.05
C HIS A 95 -24.89 14.87 17.48
N ARG A 96 -25.18 16.15 17.74
CA ARG A 96 -24.30 17.27 17.35
C ARG A 96 -22.98 17.28 18.13
N SER A 97 -22.96 16.80 19.36
CA SER A 97 -21.72 16.65 20.14
C SER A 97 -20.88 15.48 19.64
N LEU A 98 -21.49 14.33 19.33
CA LEU A 98 -20.81 13.18 18.72
C LEU A 98 -20.23 13.51 17.33
N GLU A 99 -20.96 14.32 16.54
CA GLU A 99 -20.48 14.86 15.26
C GLU A 99 -19.17 15.63 15.43
N LYS A 100 -19.08 16.51 16.44
CA LYS A 100 -17.85 17.25 16.76
C LYS A 100 -16.74 16.33 17.27
N GLU A 101 -17.08 15.32 18.07
CA GLU A 101 -16.09 14.39 18.58
C GLU A 101 -15.47 13.50 17.47
N SER A 102 -16.23 13.24 16.40
CA SER A 102 -15.71 12.46 15.27
C SER A 102 -14.49 13.08 14.57
N TYR A 103 -14.23 14.39 14.74
CA TYR A 103 -13.00 15.01 14.24
C TYR A 103 -11.74 14.41 14.87
N THR A 104 -11.80 14.00 16.14
CA THR A 104 -10.69 13.37 16.87
C THR A 104 -10.20 12.10 16.15
N ILE A 105 -11.12 11.18 15.83
CA ILE A 105 -10.76 9.94 15.13
C ILE A 105 -10.36 10.22 13.68
N THR A 106 -11.07 11.10 12.96
CA THR A 106 -10.69 11.40 11.56
C THR A 106 -9.30 12.02 11.44
N SER A 107 -8.87 12.83 12.41
CA SER A 107 -7.51 13.38 12.48
C SER A 107 -6.46 12.29 12.70
N ALA A 108 -6.71 11.35 13.63
CA ALA A 108 -5.83 10.21 13.85
C ALA A 108 -5.72 9.31 12.60
N MET A 109 -6.82 9.14 11.86
CA MET A 109 -6.85 8.41 10.60
C MET A 109 -6.09 9.12 9.47
N GLU A 110 -6.18 10.45 9.36
CA GLU A 110 -5.40 11.23 8.40
C GLU A 110 -3.89 11.03 8.63
N GLY A 111 -3.45 11.03 9.89
CA GLY A 111 -2.08 10.71 10.27
C GLY A 111 -1.65 9.31 9.82
N LEU A 112 -2.46 8.29 10.15
CA LEU A 112 -2.21 6.90 9.74
C LEU A 112 -2.11 6.76 8.21
N ILE A 113 -3.06 7.33 7.47
CA ILE A 113 -3.11 7.31 6.01
C ILE A 113 -1.86 7.97 5.42
N ALA A 114 -1.45 9.12 5.95
CA ALA A 114 -0.25 9.84 5.50
C ALA A 114 1.04 9.05 5.77
N GLY A 115 1.14 8.42 6.95
CA GLY A 115 2.27 7.57 7.31
C GLY A 115 2.40 6.35 6.41
N ILE A 116 1.30 5.63 6.17
CA ILE A 116 1.24 4.48 5.25
C ILE A 116 1.61 4.91 3.82
N LYS A 117 1.02 6.01 3.33
CA LYS A 117 1.31 6.54 1.98
C LYS A 117 2.80 6.84 1.82
N THR A 118 3.39 7.51 2.81
CA THR A 118 4.82 7.85 2.80
C THR A 118 5.68 6.59 2.73
N PHE A 119 5.39 5.56 3.54
CA PHE A 119 6.13 4.30 3.48
C PHE A 119 6.01 3.62 2.10
N ARG A 120 4.80 3.55 1.55
CA ARG A 120 4.56 2.95 0.24
C ARG A 120 5.36 3.65 -0.85
N THR A 121 5.26 4.98 -0.94
CA THR A 121 5.93 5.74 -2.00
C THR A 121 7.44 5.83 -1.80
N ALA A 122 7.92 6.06 -0.58
CA ALA A 122 9.34 6.32 -0.33
C ALA A 122 10.20 5.06 -0.14
N ALA A 123 9.59 3.91 0.18
CA ALA A 123 10.32 2.66 0.41
C ALA A 123 9.82 1.54 -0.50
N VAL A 124 8.52 1.20 -0.47
CA VAL A 124 8.01 0.04 -1.22
C VAL A 124 8.15 0.22 -2.73
N GLU A 125 7.70 1.34 -3.27
CA GLU A 125 7.77 1.64 -4.71
C GLU A 125 9.23 1.72 -5.22
N ASP A 126 10.13 2.31 -4.44
CA ASP A 126 11.57 2.37 -4.77
C ASP A 126 12.22 0.97 -4.80
N THR A 127 11.89 0.10 -3.84
CA THR A 127 12.38 -1.28 -3.83
C THR A 127 11.79 -2.10 -4.97
N LEU A 128 10.49 -1.96 -5.27
CA LEU A 128 9.84 -2.64 -6.40
C LEU A 128 10.41 -2.19 -7.74
N LEU A 129 10.74 -0.91 -7.91
CA LEU A 129 11.42 -0.41 -9.10
C LEU A 129 12.80 -1.06 -9.27
N ASN A 130 13.52 -1.29 -8.17
CA ASN A 130 14.80 -1.99 -8.24
C ASN A 130 14.62 -3.48 -8.59
N LEU A 131 13.59 -4.13 -8.05
CA LEU A 131 13.22 -5.50 -8.43
C LEU A 131 12.89 -5.61 -9.93
N GLU A 132 12.20 -4.61 -10.51
CA GLU A 132 11.95 -4.57 -11.95
C GLU A 132 13.25 -4.49 -12.76
N LYS A 133 14.19 -3.64 -12.34
CA LYS A 133 15.53 -3.53 -12.97
C LYS A 133 16.31 -4.84 -12.87
N PHE A 134 16.33 -5.48 -11.71
CA PHE A 134 16.95 -6.78 -11.50
C PHE A 134 16.34 -7.84 -12.44
N ASN A 135 15.01 -7.95 -12.48
CA ASN A 135 14.32 -8.91 -13.34
C ASN A 135 14.60 -8.65 -14.83
N LYS A 136 14.69 -7.39 -15.24
CA LYS A 136 15.04 -7.02 -16.61
C LYS A 136 16.47 -7.45 -16.95
N ALA A 137 17.45 -7.13 -16.10
CA ALA A 137 18.85 -7.51 -16.32
C ALA A 137 19.02 -9.03 -16.35
N ARG A 138 18.35 -9.76 -15.45
CA ARG A 138 18.32 -11.23 -15.44
C ARG A 138 17.76 -11.81 -16.76
N LEU A 139 16.67 -11.23 -17.27
CA LEU A 139 16.08 -11.65 -18.53
C LEU A 139 16.99 -11.38 -19.73
N GLU A 140 17.68 -10.23 -19.74
CA GLU A 140 18.65 -9.86 -20.77
C GLU A 140 19.88 -10.79 -20.75
N TYR A 141 20.39 -11.11 -19.56
CA TYR A 141 21.47 -12.07 -19.37
C TYR A 141 21.09 -13.48 -19.84
N ASN A 142 19.91 -13.98 -19.46
CA ASN A 142 19.38 -15.26 -19.94
C ASN A 142 19.27 -15.29 -21.48
N GLY A 143 18.81 -14.19 -22.09
CA GLY A 143 18.75 -14.05 -23.54
C GLY A 143 20.13 -14.11 -24.20
N ALA A 144 21.13 -13.47 -23.61
CA ALA A 144 22.51 -13.50 -24.09
C ALA A 144 23.12 -14.91 -23.99
N LEU A 145 22.89 -15.64 -22.89
CA LEU A 145 23.33 -17.03 -22.74
C LEU A 145 22.69 -17.96 -23.79
N ALA A 146 21.40 -17.79 -24.07
CA ALA A 146 20.71 -18.54 -25.10
C ALA A 146 21.30 -18.26 -26.51
N LEU A 147 21.65 -17.00 -26.80
CA LEU A 147 22.31 -16.61 -28.04
C LEU A 147 23.70 -17.24 -28.16
N ILE A 148 24.53 -17.18 -27.12
CA ILE A 148 25.87 -17.79 -27.11
C ILE A 148 25.77 -19.28 -27.44
N LYS A 149 24.88 -20.02 -26.76
CA LYS A 149 24.65 -21.44 -27.02
C LYS A 149 24.24 -21.70 -28.48
N ASN A 150 23.37 -20.87 -29.03
CA ASN A 150 22.92 -21.01 -30.42
C ASN A 150 24.07 -20.79 -31.41
N LEU A 151 24.88 -19.75 -31.20
CA LEU A 151 26.05 -19.44 -32.03
C LEU A 151 27.13 -20.53 -31.95
N GLU A 152 27.37 -21.09 -30.76
CA GLU A 152 28.30 -22.21 -30.55
C GLU A 152 27.81 -23.51 -31.22
N GLN A 153 26.50 -23.74 -31.25
CA GLN A 153 25.90 -24.95 -31.83
C GLN A 153 25.76 -24.90 -33.36
N PHE A 154 25.33 -23.77 -33.91
CA PHE A 154 24.95 -23.65 -35.32
C PHE A 154 25.88 -22.74 -36.15
N GLY A 155 26.81 -22.04 -35.50
CA GLY A 155 27.73 -21.11 -36.15
C GLY A 155 27.04 -19.84 -36.67
N GLY A 156 27.78 -19.02 -37.44
CA GLY A 156 27.21 -17.89 -38.19
C GLY A 156 27.24 -16.52 -37.51
N GLY A 157 27.93 -16.34 -36.39
CA GLY A 157 28.09 -15.04 -35.72
C GLY A 157 29.32 -14.93 -34.83
N ASP A 158 29.54 -13.74 -34.27
CA ASP A 158 30.66 -13.45 -33.35
C ASP A 158 30.30 -13.86 -31.91
N VAL A 159 30.75 -15.05 -31.52
CA VAL A 159 30.56 -15.61 -30.17
C VAL A 159 31.25 -14.74 -29.11
N GLU A 160 32.40 -14.15 -29.42
CA GLU A 160 33.16 -13.34 -28.46
C GLU A 160 32.46 -12.01 -28.20
N GLU A 161 31.82 -11.42 -29.20
CA GLU A 161 30.94 -10.26 -28.99
C GLU A 161 29.71 -10.62 -28.13
N ALA A 162 29.07 -11.77 -28.38
CA ALA A 162 27.94 -12.22 -27.57
C ALA A 162 28.33 -12.46 -26.10
N LYS A 163 29.54 -12.99 -25.85
CA LYS A 163 30.11 -13.14 -24.50
C LYS A 163 30.38 -11.79 -23.83
N ARG A 164 30.94 -10.81 -24.55
CA ARG A 164 31.15 -9.45 -24.01
C ARG A 164 29.82 -8.81 -23.58
N VAL A 165 28.78 -8.94 -24.40
CA VAL A 165 27.43 -8.44 -24.09
C VAL A 165 26.84 -9.17 -22.88
N ALA A 166 26.99 -10.49 -22.79
CA ALA A 166 26.51 -11.27 -21.65
C ALA A 166 27.17 -10.83 -20.33
N GLU A 167 28.46 -10.51 -20.34
CA GLU A 167 29.17 -10.05 -19.13
C GLU A 167 28.65 -8.68 -18.64
N VAL A 168 28.28 -7.78 -19.55
CA VAL A 168 27.63 -6.50 -19.19
C VAL A 168 26.29 -6.76 -18.48
N TYR A 169 25.43 -7.62 -19.05
CA TYR A 169 24.13 -7.93 -18.44
C TYR A 169 24.28 -8.67 -17.11
N LYS A 170 25.28 -9.55 -16.99
CA LYS A 170 25.61 -10.23 -15.74
C LYS A 170 26.03 -9.23 -14.66
N SER A 171 26.92 -8.29 -14.99
CA SER A 171 27.37 -7.25 -14.06
C SER A 171 26.20 -6.35 -13.61
N ASP A 172 25.32 -5.95 -14.53
CA ASP A 172 24.12 -5.19 -14.18
C ASP A 172 23.16 -6.00 -13.28
N MET A 173 22.96 -7.29 -13.58
CA MET A 173 22.14 -8.19 -12.76
C MET A 173 22.69 -8.32 -11.33
N GLU A 174 23.98 -8.58 -11.18
CA GLU A 174 24.66 -8.68 -9.88
C GLU A 174 24.58 -7.35 -9.11
N ARG A 175 24.78 -6.21 -9.78
CA ARG A 175 24.62 -4.89 -9.16
C ARG A 175 23.20 -4.68 -8.63
N PHE A 176 22.17 -4.94 -9.45
CA PHE A 176 20.78 -4.77 -9.02
C PHE A 176 20.36 -5.77 -7.94
N SER A 177 20.95 -6.97 -7.92
CA SER A 177 20.76 -7.96 -6.85
C SER A 177 21.25 -7.42 -5.50
N ASN A 178 22.50 -6.94 -5.45
CA ASN A 178 23.09 -6.36 -4.23
C ASN A 178 22.29 -5.13 -3.76
N ASP A 179 21.90 -4.25 -4.68
CA ASP A 179 21.06 -3.09 -4.36
C ASP A 179 19.69 -3.52 -3.80
N LEU A 180 19.14 -4.63 -4.30
CA LEU A 180 17.83 -5.13 -3.88
C LEU A 180 17.89 -5.68 -2.46
N GLU A 181 18.91 -6.47 -2.13
CA GLU A 181 19.14 -6.99 -0.77
C GLU A 181 19.22 -5.86 0.26
N ILE A 182 20.05 -4.84 -0.01
CA ILE A 182 20.21 -3.67 0.86
C ILE A 182 18.87 -2.91 1.00
N LYS A 183 18.15 -2.69 -0.11
CA LYS A 183 16.87 -1.98 -0.09
C LYS A 183 15.79 -2.74 0.67
N VAL A 184 15.74 -4.08 0.55
CA VAL A 184 14.78 -4.92 1.29
C VAL A 184 15.08 -4.85 2.79
N GLU A 185 16.35 -4.90 3.20
CA GLU A 185 16.70 -4.77 4.62
C GLU A 185 16.29 -3.42 5.20
N ILE A 186 16.60 -2.32 4.49
CA ILE A 186 16.19 -0.96 4.88
C ILE A 186 14.66 -0.85 4.93
N LEU A 187 13.95 -1.42 3.96
CA LEU A 187 12.49 -1.44 3.91
C LEU A 187 11.92 -2.16 5.13
N ASN A 188 12.47 -3.31 5.51
CA ASN A 188 12.04 -4.07 6.68
C ASN A 188 12.24 -3.27 7.99
N GLN A 189 13.36 -2.57 8.13
CA GLN A 189 13.60 -1.68 9.29
C GLN A 189 12.60 -0.52 9.34
N LYS A 190 12.40 0.17 8.21
CA LYS A 190 11.43 1.27 8.10
C LYS A 190 9.99 0.82 8.34
N ARG A 191 9.65 -0.41 7.91
CA ARG A 191 8.32 -1.00 8.10
C ARG A 191 7.97 -1.08 9.59
N VAL A 192 8.86 -1.64 10.40
CA VAL A 192 8.65 -1.78 11.85
C VAL A 192 8.48 -0.41 12.49
N GLN A 193 9.39 0.53 12.22
CA GLN A 193 9.35 1.88 12.79
C GLN A 193 8.05 2.63 12.46
N ILE A 194 7.61 2.57 11.20
CA ILE A 194 6.40 3.27 10.77
C ILE A 194 5.15 2.60 11.35
N LEU A 195 5.09 1.27 11.38
CA LEU A 195 3.96 0.57 11.99
C LEU A 195 3.86 0.88 13.49
N GLU A 196 4.96 0.81 14.23
CA GLU A 196 4.96 1.14 15.66
C GLU A 196 4.49 2.57 15.91
N ALA A 197 5.03 3.56 15.18
CA ALA A 197 4.64 4.95 15.35
C ALA A 197 3.17 5.19 14.98
N GLN A 198 2.73 4.73 13.80
CA GLN A 198 1.39 5.01 13.29
C GLN A 198 0.31 4.22 14.03
N MET A 199 0.56 2.98 14.42
CA MET A 199 -0.41 2.18 15.18
C MET A 199 -0.64 2.76 16.57
N ASN A 200 0.42 3.22 17.25
CA ASN A 200 0.28 3.86 18.57
C ASN A 200 -0.55 5.14 18.50
N LEU A 201 -0.27 6.02 17.52
CA LEU A 201 -1.04 7.25 17.32
C LEU A 201 -2.50 6.95 16.97
N TYR A 202 -2.74 5.97 16.09
CA TYR A 202 -4.09 5.59 15.70
C TYR A 202 -4.90 5.01 16.89
N VAL A 203 -4.31 4.09 17.66
CA VAL A 203 -4.96 3.50 18.84
C VAL A 203 -5.26 4.57 19.89
N GLU A 204 -4.35 5.53 20.10
CA GLU A 204 -4.60 6.63 21.04
C GLU A 204 -5.79 7.49 20.59
N GLY A 205 -5.84 7.87 19.31
CA GLY A 205 -6.97 8.63 18.75
C GLY A 205 -8.29 7.85 18.81
N LEU A 206 -8.26 6.55 18.54
CA LEU A 206 -9.41 5.66 18.64
C LEU A 206 -9.95 5.56 20.07
N LYS A 207 -9.03 5.38 21.03
CA LYS A 207 -9.35 5.33 22.46
C LYS A 207 -9.97 6.64 22.92
N GLN A 208 -9.37 7.78 22.57
CA GLN A 208 -9.88 9.11 22.94
C GLN A 208 -11.29 9.34 22.39
N TYR A 209 -11.51 9.05 21.11
CA TYR A 209 -12.82 9.18 20.47
C TYR A 209 -13.90 8.36 21.18
N TYR A 210 -13.65 7.08 21.46
CA TYR A 210 -14.66 6.23 22.11
C TYR A 210 -14.90 6.61 23.58
N ILE A 211 -13.86 6.93 24.34
CA ILE A 211 -14.00 7.38 25.74
C ILE A 211 -14.84 8.67 25.78
N GLN A 212 -14.54 9.64 24.91
CA GLN A 212 -15.26 10.90 24.91
C GLN A 212 -16.70 10.74 24.40
N SER A 213 -16.92 9.86 23.41
CA SER A 213 -18.25 9.49 22.95
C SER A 213 -19.08 8.85 24.08
N ALA A 214 -18.51 7.95 24.86
CA ALA A 214 -19.19 7.32 26.00
C ALA A 214 -19.56 8.36 27.07
N LYS A 215 -18.63 9.26 27.43
CA LYS A 215 -18.90 10.36 28.38
C LYS A 215 -20.05 11.26 27.92
N LEU A 216 -20.09 11.60 26.63
CA LEU A 216 -21.21 12.36 26.05
C LEU A 216 -22.53 11.57 26.18
N MET A 217 -22.53 10.27 25.88
CA MET A 217 -23.75 9.47 26.03
C MET A 217 -24.23 9.40 27.49
N GLU A 218 -23.31 9.29 28.45
CA GLU A 218 -23.62 9.32 29.89
C GLU A 218 -24.18 10.68 30.33
N GLU A 219 -23.56 11.79 29.91
CA GLU A 219 -23.98 13.16 30.23
C GLU A 219 -25.41 13.44 29.74
N PHE A 220 -25.73 12.97 28.54
CA PHE A 220 -27.04 13.15 27.91
C PHE A 220 -28.03 12.01 28.23
N SER A 221 -27.64 11.00 29.03
CA SER A 221 -28.56 9.95 29.47
C SER A 221 -29.59 10.52 30.46
N MET A 222 -30.87 10.17 30.28
CA MET A 222 -31.96 10.81 31.02
C MET A 222 -32.15 10.30 32.46
N ASP A 223 -31.22 9.51 33.00
CA ASP A 223 -31.31 9.04 34.38
C ASP A 223 -30.67 10.04 35.36
N LYS A 224 -31.38 11.15 35.58
CA LYS A 224 -31.40 11.78 36.91
C LYS A 224 -32.80 11.59 37.46
N LYS A 225 -33.03 10.42 38.07
CA LYS A 225 -34.22 10.13 38.88
C LYS A 225 -34.43 11.29 39.87
N GLN A 226 -35.51 12.04 39.65
CA GLN A 226 -36.21 12.77 40.72
C GLN A 226 -36.95 11.76 41.59
#